data_AF-A0A1T4Q7J5-F1
#
_entry.id   AF-A0A1T4Q7J5-F1
#
_cell.length_a   1.000
_cell.length_b   1.000
_cell.length_c   1.000
_cell.angle_alpha   90.00
_cell.angle_beta   90.00
_cell.angle_gamma   90.00
#
_symmetry.space_group_name_H-M   'P 1'
#
loop_
_entity.id
_entity.type
_entity.pdbx_description
1 polymer ?
#
loop_
_entity_poly.entity_id
_entity_poly.type
_entity_poly.pdbx_seq_one_letter_code
_entity_poly.pdbx_strand_id
1 'polypeptide(L)'
;MKKNKLLLLFGLLLSVSCAYGQASYPTSLVIKRSGGKATQVFYLHNLHKITFESGKMRTIMRNNWTIPEGGLYAINEIQKCIFSNELATTKNEEILLDPANYTCLEDGNKLFIKGLEPQKMYALRIFNVAGALIHQSDSFQAFQTIDIANWAAGVYLITINNRPIKFIKQ
;
A
#
# COMPACT_ATOMS: atom_id res chain seq x y z
N MET A 1 -20.86 -1.26 48.58
CA MET A 1 -19.63 -1.65 47.86
C MET A 1 -19.84 -2.63 46.67
N LYS A 2 -21.07 -3.02 46.29
CA LYS A 2 -21.31 -3.95 45.16
C LYS A 2 -21.35 -3.29 43.76
N LYS A 3 -21.65 -2.00 43.66
CA LYS A 3 -21.79 -1.27 42.38
C LYS A 3 -20.46 -1.01 41.65
N ASN A 4 -19.35 -0.90 42.38
CA ASN A 4 -18.03 -0.61 41.79
C ASN A 4 -17.40 -1.84 41.11
N LYS A 5 -17.80 -3.06 41.51
CA LYS A 5 -17.30 -4.31 40.90
C LYS A 5 -17.91 -4.56 39.52
N LEU A 6 -19.13 -4.08 39.27
CA LEU A 6 -19.80 -4.23 37.98
C LEU A 6 -19.22 -3.30 36.90
N LEU A 7 -18.81 -2.08 37.29
CA LEU A 7 -18.13 -1.12 36.41
C LEU A 7 -16.72 -1.59 36.01
N LEU A 8 -15.98 -2.22 36.92
CA LEU A 8 -14.68 -2.81 36.62
C LEU A 8 -14.78 -4.00 35.65
N LEU A 9 -15.86 -4.80 35.73
CA LEU A 9 -16.09 -5.90 34.79
C LEU A 9 -16.42 -5.39 33.37
N PHE A 10 -17.21 -4.31 33.26
CA PHE A 10 -17.54 -3.70 31.96
C PHE A 10 -16.30 -3.07 31.29
N GLY A 11 -15.43 -2.42 32.06
CA GLY A 11 -14.17 -1.87 31.54
C GLY A 11 -13.19 -2.93 31.02
N LEU A 12 -13.19 -4.13 31.63
CA LEU A 12 -12.33 -5.24 31.20
C LEU A 12 -12.85 -5.96 29.93
N LEU A 13 -14.16 -5.92 29.67
CA LEU A 13 -14.76 -6.53 28.49
C LEU A 13 -14.62 -5.68 27.22
N LEU A 14 -14.42 -4.36 27.33
CA LEU A 14 -14.23 -3.45 26.20
C LEU A 14 -12.80 -3.42 25.62
N SER A 15 -11.79 -3.90 26.34
CA SER A 15 -10.40 -3.89 25.85
C SER A 15 -10.06 -5.07 24.92
N VAL A 16 -10.92 -6.09 24.84
CA VAL A 16 -10.69 -7.28 24.01
C VAL A 16 -11.10 -7.08 22.55
N SER A 17 -11.88 -6.03 22.24
CA SER A 17 -12.39 -5.79 20.88
C SER A 17 -11.41 -5.08 19.93
N CYS A 18 -10.25 -4.65 20.42
CA CYS A 18 -9.27 -3.91 19.60
C CYS A 18 -8.19 -4.81 18.96
N ALA A 19 -8.29 -6.14 19.09
CA ALA A 19 -7.51 -7.07 18.29
C ALA A 19 -8.09 -7.12 16.86
N TYR A 20 -7.98 -6.01 16.13
CA TYR A 20 -8.12 -6.01 14.68
C TYR A 20 -7.08 -6.99 14.14
N GLY A 21 -7.54 -8.19 13.76
CA GLY A 21 -6.73 -9.09 12.97
C GLY A 21 -6.29 -8.32 11.73
N GLN A 22 -5.01 -8.00 11.64
CA GLN A 22 -4.42 -7.49 10.41
C GLN A 22 -4.50 -8.65 9.41
N ALA A 23 -5.60 -8.72 8.66
CA ALA A 23 -5.71 -9.64 7.55
C ALA A 23 -4.56 -9.30 6.59
N SER A 24 -3.57 -10.19 6.52
CA SER A 24 -2.45 -10.04 5.60
C SER A 24 -2.94 -10.44 4.21
N TYR A 25 -3.38 -9.45 3.44
CA TYR A 25 -3.85 -9.66 2.07
C TYR A 25 -2.68 -10.01 1.17
N PRO A 26 -2.83 -11.03 0.29
CA PRO A 26 -1.85 -11.36 -0.73
C PRO A 26 -1.31 -10.12 -1.45
N THR A 27 0.01 -10.01 -1.57
CA THR A 27 0.69 -8.91 -2.27
C THR A 27 1.12 -9.30 -3.68
N SER A 28 1.17 -10.59 -3.98
CA SER A 28 1.67 -11.13 -5.24
C SER A 28 0.80 -12.23 -5.86
N LEU A 29 0.84 -12.34 -7.19
CA LEU A 29 0.41 -13.50 -7.97
C LEU A 29 1.64 -14.31 -8.36
N VAL A 30 1.61 -15.61 -8.06
CA VAL A 30 2.66 -16.58 -8.35
C VAL A 30 2.15 -17.57 -9.40
N ILE A 31 2.85 -17.69 -10.51
CA ILE A 31 2.58 -18.67 -11.58
C ILE A 31 3.69 -19.71 -11.55
N LYS A 32 3.40 -20.88 -10.98
CA LYS A 32 4.29 -22.05 -11.02
C LYS A 32 4.12 -22.79 -12.34
N ARG A 33 5.24 -23.09 -13.00
CA ARG A 33 5.26 -23.69 -14.33
C ARG A 33 5.97 -25.04 -14.34
N SER A 34 5.54 -25.92 -15.25
CA SER A 34 6.10 -27.24 -15.48
C SER A 34 7.28 -27.17 -16.47
N GLY A 35 7.91 -28.32 -16.72
CA GLY A 35 8.93 -28.44 -17.78
C GLY A 35 10.22 -27.66 -17.53
N GLY A 36 10.59 -27.43 -16.27
CA GLY A 36 11.80 -26.69 -15.90
C GLY A 36 11.73 -25.18 -16.15
N LYS A 37 10.55 -24.65 -16.50
CA LYS A 37 10.34 -23.20 -16.70
C LYS A 37 10.39 -22.47 -15.36
N ALA A 38 10.91 -21.25 -15.38
CA ALA A 38 10.99 -20.41 -14.19
C ALA A 38 9.58 -20.05 -13.67
N THR A 39 9.41 -20.13 -12.36
CA THR A 39 8.23 -19.58 -11.66
C THR A 39 8.19 -18.07 -11.86
N GLN A 40 7.01 -17.51 -12.12
CA GLN A 40 6.83 -16.07 -12.29
C GLN A 40 6.07 -15.48 -11.11
N VAL A 41 6.50 -14.32 -10.63
CA VAL A 41 5.90 -13.65 -9.48
C VAL A 41 5.65 -12.18 -9.81
N PHE A 42 4.39 -11.74 -9.68
CA PHE A 42 3.92 -10.39 -10.02
C PHE A 42 3.29 -9.71 -8.82
N TYR A 43 3.56 -8.43 -8.60
CA TYR A 43 2.82 -7.63 -7.63
C TYR A 43 1.36 -7.43 -8.06
N LEU A 44 0.43 -7.70 -7.16
CA LEU A 44 -1.01 -7.59 -7.44
C LEU A 44 -1.45 -6.16 -7.68
N HIS A 45 -0.86 -5.17 -6.99
CA HIS A 45 -1.21 -3.76 -7.19
C HIS A 45 -0.88 -3.26 -8.62
N ASN A 46 0.13 -3.87 -9.27
CA ASN A 46 0.52 -3.56 -10.64
C ASN A 46 -0.21 -4.41 -11.69
N LEU A 47 -0.77 -5.56 -11.28
CA LEU A 47 -1.55 -6.41 -12.16
C LEU A 47 -2.88 -5.72 -12.51
N HIS A 48 -3.09 -5.48 -13.80
CA HIS A 48 -4.32 -4.90 -14.32
C HIS A 48 -5.35 -5.97 -14.67
N LYS A 49 -4.92 -6.98 -15.44
CA LYS A 49 -5.82 -7.99 -15.97
C LYS A 49 -5.12 -9.33 -16.18
N ILE A 50 -5.89 -10.40 -16.02
CA ILE A 50 -5.55 -11.74 -16.50
C ILE A 50 -6.60 -12.12 -17.54
N THR A 51 -6.17 -12.56 -18.71
CA THR A 51 -7.07 -13.09 -19.75
C THR A 51 -6.60 -14.46 -20.21
N PHE A 52 -7.52 -15.26 -20.75
CA PHE A 52 -7.22 -16.57 -21.30
C PHE A 52 -7.73 -16.62 -22.73
N GLU A 53 -6.83 -16.88 -23.67
CA GLU A 53 -7.15 -16.90 -25.09
C GLU A 53 -6.17 -17.81 -25.82
N SER A 54 -6.66 -18.57 -26.82
CA SER A 54 -5.83 -19.41 -27.69
C SER A 54 -4.88 -20.35 -26.92
N GLY A 55 -5.37 -20.97 -25.84
CA GLY A 55 -4.57 -21.90 -25.01
C GLY A 55 -3.49 -21.23 -24.16
N LYS A 56 -3.49 -19.91 -24.05
CA LYS A 56 -2.53 -19.13 -23.27
C LYS A 56 -3.21 -18.28 -22.22
N MET A 57 -2.57 -18.16 -21.06
CA MET A 57 -2.85 -17.14 -20.05
C MET A 57 -2.03 -15.89 -20.41
N ARG A 58 -2.67 -14.72 -20.39
CA ARG A 58 -2.05 -13.42 -20.57
C ARG A 58 -2.17 -12.60 -19.30
N THR A 59 -1.06 -12.06 -18.82
CA THR A 59 -1.02 -11.06 -17.75
C THR A 59 -0.76 -9.68 -18.34
N ILE A 60 -1.53 -8.68 -17.88
CA ILE A 60 -1.41 -7.28 -18.30
C ILE A 60 -1.11 -6.45 -17.05
N MET A 61 -0.05 -5.65 -17.10
CA MET A 61 0.33 -4.73 -16.02
C MET A 61 -0.20 -3.32 -16.33
N ARG A 62 -0.52 -2.52 -15.29
CA ARG A 62 -1.15 -1.19 -15.44
C ARG A 62 -0.29 -0.18 -16.21
N ASN A 63 1.04 -0.29 -16.16
CA ASN A 63 1.98 0.73 -16.66
C ASN A 63 2.88 0.24 -17.81
N ASN A 64 2.43 -0.73 -18.61
CA ASN A 64 3.23 -1.34 -19.70
C ASN A 64 4.63 -1.81 -19.27
N TRP A 65 4.75 -2.27 -18.02
CA TRP A 65 6.00 -2.79 -17.49
C TRP A 65 6.51 -3.97 -18.32
N THR A 66 7.83 -3.99 -18.52
CA THR A 66 8.50 -5.10 -19.20
C THR A 66 8.37 -6.35 -18.34
N ILE A 67 7.65 -7.34 -18.85
CA ILE A 67 7.39 -8.60 -18.15
C ILE A 67 8.00 -9.79 -18.91
N PRO A 68 8.40 -10.85 -18.19
CA PRO A 68 8.92 -12.08 -18.80
C PRO A 68 7.95 -12.63 -19.83
N GLU A 69 8.47 -12.98 -21.02
CA GLU A 69 7.69 -13.59 -22.11
C GLU A 69 6.49 -12.73 -22.55
N GLY A 70 6.54 -11.40 -22.33
CA GLY A 70 5.44 -10.49 -22.67
C GLY A 70 4.15 -10.76 -21.90
N GLY A 71 4.23 -11.50 -20.79
CA GLY A 71 3.08 -11.88 -19.98
C GLY A 71 2.27 -13.02 -20.56
N LEU A 72 2.78 -13.74 -21.56
CA LEU A 72 2.08 -14.84 -22.22
C LEU A 72 2.63 -16.19 -21.76
N TYR A 73 1.76 -17.01 -21.17
CA TYR A 73 2.10 -18.32 -20.62
C TYR A 73 1.17 -19.38 -21.20
N ALA A 74 1.72 -20.45 -21.78
CA ALA A 74 0.90 -21.55 -22.29
C ALA A 74 0.21 -22.29 -21.12
N ILE A 75 -1.09 -22.56 -21.23
CA ILE A 75 -1.87 -23.15 -20.12
C ILE A 75 -1.35 -24.54 -19.73
N ASN A 76 -0.91 -25.34 -20.70
CA ASN A 76 -0.32 -26.66 -20.47
C ASN A 76 1.02 -26.62 -19.71
N GLU A 77 1.66 -25.45 -19.64
CA GLU A 77 2.88 -25.23 -18.88
C GLU A 77 2.59 -24.69 -17.46
N ILE A 78 1.35 -24.34 -17.13
CA ILE A 78 0.98 -23.79 -15.81
C ILE A 78 0.55 -24.93 -14.90
N GLN A 79 1.31 -25.14 -13.82
CA GLN A 79 0.94 -26.11 -12.78
C GLN A 79 -0.04 -25.52 -11.76
N LYS A 80 0.23 -24.29 -11.31
CA LYS A 80 -0.58 -23.64 -10.28
C LYS A 80 -0.41 -22.12 -10.29
N CYS A 81 -1.51 -21.42 -10.07
CA CYS A 81 -1.52 -19.99 -9.74
C CYS A 81 -1.90 -19.80 -8.27
N ILE A 82 -1.12 -19.01 -7.53
CA ILE A 82 -1.34 -18.76 -6.10
C ILE A 82 -1.19 -17.28 -5.80
N PHE A 83 -2.02 -16.75 -4.91
CA PHE A 83 -1.79 -15.44 -4.32
C PHE A 83 -0.93 -15.59 -3.04
N SER A 84 0.18 -14.85 -2.95
CA SER A 84 1.18 -15.02 -1.88
C SER A 84 1.62 -13.70 -1.26
N ASN A 85 2.06 -13.78 0.00
CA ASN A 85 2.68 -12.69 0.77
C ASN A 85 4.21 -12.77 0.83
N GLU A 86 4.80 -13.88 0.40
CA GLU A 86 6.15 -14.27 0.80
C GLU A 86 7.19 -14.19 -0.33
N LEU A 87 6.74 -14.21 -1.59
CA LEU A 87 7.63 -14.34 -2.74
C LEU A 87 7.91 -12.98 -3.38
N ALA A 88 9.21 -12.66 -3.49
CA ALA A 88 9.69 -11.51 -4.23
C ALA A 88 9.45 -11.67 -5.74
N THR A 89 9.22 -10.57 -6.43
CA THR A 89 8.87 -10.56 -7.86
C THR A 89 10.05 -10.86 -8.77
N THR A 90 9.81 -11.59 -9.86
CA THR A 90 10.91 -12.08 -10.73
C THR A 90 11.48 -11.06 -11.70
N LYS A 91 10.74 -10.02 -12.09
CA LYS A 91 11.17 -8.95 -13.01
C LYS A 91 10.37 -7.65 -12.92
N ASN A 92 9.42 -7.57 -12.00
CA ASN A 92 9.00 -6.24 -11.60
C ASN A 92 10.28 -5.57 -11.12
N GLU A 93 10.61 -4.41 -11.69
CA GLU A 93 11.56 -3.54 -11.02
C GLU A 93 11.10 -3.53 -9.56
N GLU A 94 12.03 -3.85 -8.67
CA GLU A 94 11.80 -3.58 -7.26
C GLU A 94 11.21 -2.18 -7.23
N ILE A 95 10.15 -1.97 -6.44
CA ILE A 95 9.92 -0.59 -6.02
C ILE A 95 11.20 -0.28 -5.27
N LEU A 96 12.17 0.34 -5.96
CA LEU A 96 13.15 1.16 -5.31
C LEU A 96 12.26 2.14 -4.56
N LEU A 97 12.02 1.81 -3.30
CA LEU A 97 11.93 2.79 -2.25
C LEU A 97 13.26 3.52 -2.35
N ASP A 98 13.36 4.40 -3.35
CA ASP A 98 14.37 5.45 -3.37
C ASP A 98 14.26 6.04 -1.96
N PRO A 99 15.32 5.98 -1.14
CA PRO A 99 15.29 6.09 0.31
C PRO A 99 15.02 7.52 0.78
N ALA A 100 14.17 8.24 0.06
CA ALA A 100 13.43 9.34 0.61
C ALA A 100 12.53 8.77 1.71
N ASN A 101 13.12 8.61 2.89
CA ASN A 101 12.48 8.33 4.16
C ASN A 101 11.64 9.55 4.53
N TYR A 102 10.57 9.77 3.76
CA TYR A 102 9.62 10.81 4.07
C TYR A 102 8.96 10.47 5.40
N THR A 103 9.07 11.39 6.34
CA THR A 103 8.45 11.24 7.66
C THR A 103 7.54 12.42 7.92
N CYS A 104 6.42 12.13 8.55
CA CYS A 104 5.45 13.13 8.94
C CYS A 104 5.74 13.56 10.38
N LEU A 105 5.87 14.86 10.60
CA LEU A 105 5.99 15.44 11.93
C LEU A 105 4.80 16.35 12.17
N GLU A 106 4.07 16.09 13.25
CA GLU A 106 3.04 16.97 13.77
C GLU A 106 3.66 17.94 14.77
N ASP A 107 3.37 19.23 14.61
CA ASP A 107 3.75 20.30 15.53
C ASP A 107 2.56 21.26 15.67
N GLY A 108 1.79 21.06 16.74
CA GLY A 108 0.50 21.71 16.95
C GLY A 108 -0.47 21.42 15.81
N ASN A 109 -1.04 22.46 15.22
CA ASN A 109 -1.97 22.34 14.09
C ASN A 109 -1.27 22.25 12.73
N LYS A 110 0.04 21.95 12.69
CA LYS A 110 0.82 21.88 11.46
C LYS A 110 1.40 20.50 11.24
N LEU A 111 1.26 20.01 10.02
CA LEU A 111 1.94 18.83 9.52
C LEU A 111 3.13 19.26 8.65
N PHE A 112 4.30 18.71 8.98
CA PHE A 112 5.54 18.82 8.24
C PHE A 112 5.89 17.50 7.57
N ILE A 113 6.40 17.57 6.34
CA ILE A 113 6.95 16.42 5.63
C ILE A 113 8.47 16.58 5.56
N LYS A 114 9.19 15.73 6.29
CA LYS A 114 10.66 15.67 6.26
C LYS A 114 11.14 14.80 5.10
N GLY A 115 12.39 15.00 4.68
CA GLY A 115 13.03 14.20 3.61
C GLY A 115 12.75 14.71 2.19
N LEU A 116 12.06 15.83 2.03
CA LEU A 116 11.90 16.52 0.73
C LEU A 116 13.17 17.28 0.38
N GLU A 117 13.59 17.19 -0.88
CA GLU A 117 14.72 17.94 -1.40
C GLU A 117 14.33 19.41 -1.60
N PRO A 118 15.19 20.37 -1.20
CA PRO A 118 14.97 21.78 -1.49
C PRO A 118 14.77 22.04 -2.98
N GLN A 119 13.91 22.99 -3.34
CA GLN A 119 13.63 23.43 -4.71
C GLN A 119 12.96 22.39 -5.64
N LYS A 120 12.74 21.15 -5.17
CA LYS A 120 11.97 20.13 -5.90
C LYS A 120 10.48 20.28 -5.60
N MET A 121 9.65 20.06 -6.62
CA MET A 121 8.19 20.03 -6.50
C MET A 121 7.68 18.60 -6.43
N TYR A 122 6.68 18.39 -5.60
CA TYR A 122 6.09 17.08 -5.35
C TYR A 122 4.57 17.13 -5.50
N ALA A 123 4.01 16.08 -6.09
CA ALA A 123 2.57 15.84 -6.11
C ALA A 123 2.15 15.17 -4.79
N LEU A 124 1.50 15.95 -3.93
CA LEU A 124 1.01 15.55 -2.63
C LEU A 124 -0.50 15.32 -2.67
N ARG A 125 -0.96 14.20 -2.12
CA ARG A 125 -2.39 13.93 -1.86
C ARG A 125 -2.55 13.34 -0.47
N ILE A 126 -3.61 13.71 0.24
CA ILE A 126 -3.89 13.20 1.59
C ILE A 126 -5.33 12.71 1.65
N PHE A 127 -5.48 11.49 2.16
CA PHE A 127 -6.75 10.82 2.29
C PHE A 127 -7.04 10.51 3.76
N ASN A 128 -8.30 10.65 4.17
CA ASN A 128 -8.76 10.17 5.46
C ASN A 128 -9.02 8.65 5.46
N VAL A 129 -9.37 8.07 6.60
CA VAL A 129 -9.66 6.63 6.75
C VAL A 129 -10.82 6.12 5.88
N ALA A 130 -11.74 6.99 5.47
CA ALA A 130 -12.83 6.65 4.55
C ALA A 130 -12.38 6.63 3.08
N GLY A 131 -11.11 6.93 2.80
CA GLY A 131 -10.56 7.06 1.45
C GLY A 131 -10.91 8.37 0.76
N ALA A 132 -11.50 9.33 1.47
CA ALA A 132 -11.82 10.64 0.90
C ALA A 132 -10.56 11.51 0.83
N LEU A 133 -10.34 12.15 -0.31
CA LEU A 133 -9.27 13.13 -0.54
C LEU A 133 -9.59 14.42 0.24
N ILE A 134 -8.74 14.78 1.20
CA ILE A 134 -8.93 15.97 2.05
C ILE A 134 -7.90 17.08 1.78
N HIS A 135 -6.82 16.76 1.07
CA HIS A 135 -5.81 17.75 0.67
C HIS A 135 -5.12 17.29 -0.62
N GLN A 136 -4.88 18.21 -1.55
CA GLN A 136 -4.10 17.98 -2.76
C GLN A 136 -3.23 19.21 -3.06
N SER A 137 -1.98 18.97 -3.46
CA SER A 137 -1.09 19.97 -4.01
C SER A 137 -0.20 19.32 -5.06
N ASP A 138 -0.21 19.83 -6.30
CA ASP A 138 0.63 19.30 -7.38
C ASP A 138 2.01 19.98 -7.43
N SER A 139 2.28 20.94 -6.54
CA SER A 139 3.53 21.71 -6.47
C SER A 139 4.01 21.90 -5.03
N PHE A 140 3.87 20.88 -4.18
CA PHE A 140 4.32 20.94 -2.79
C PHE A 140 5.85 20.98 -2.72
N GLN A 141 6.40 21.78 -1.83
CA GLN A 141 7.85 21.99 -1.69
C GLN A 141 8.34 21.68 -0.28
N ALA A 142 9.65 21.43 -0.15
CA ALA A 142 10.30 21.32 1.15
C ALA A 142 9.98 22.52 2.05
N PHE A 143 9.88 22.27 3.36
CA PHE A 143 9.57 23.25 4.42
C PHE A 143 8.16 23.87 4.39
N GLN A 144 7.33 23.55 3.39
CA GLN A 144 5.92 23.90 3.45
C GLN A 144 5.21 23.11 4.55
N THR A 145 4.16 23.73 5.11
CA THR A 145 3.34 23.15 6.17
C THR A 145 1.91 23.00 5.71
N ILE A 146 1.24 22.01 6.26
CA ILE A 146 -0.18 21.74 5.99
C ILE A 146 -0.91 22.01 7.29
N ASP A 147 -1.93 22.88 7.23
CA ASP A 147 -2.82 23.10 8.37
C ASP A 147 -3.72 21.87 8.57
N ILE A 148 -3.64 21.29 9.75
CA ILE A 148 -4.40 20.12 10.17
C ILE A 148 -5.37 20.45 11.31
N ALA A 149 -5.60 21.71 11.66
CA ALA A 149 -6.45 22.11 12.80
C ALA A 149 -7.83 21.43 12.78
N ASN A 150 -8.46 21.40 11.61
CA ASN A 150 -9.82 20.89 11.43
C ASN A 150 -9.90 19.38 11.18
N TRP A 151 -8.77 18.68 11.20
CA TRP A 151 -8.73 17.23 10.97
C TRP A 151 -9.07 16.49 12.27
N ALA A 152 -9.87 15.43 12.18
CA ALA A 152 -10.09 14.57 13.34
C ALA A 152 -8.80 13.83 13.71
N ALA A 153 -8.62 13.50 15.00
CA ALA A 153 -7.56 12.57 15.39
C ALA A 153 -7.75 11.22 14.70
N GLY A 154 -6.67 10.58 14.26
CA GLY A 154 -6.74 9.32 13.54
C GLY A 154 -5.70 9.14 12.44
N VAL A 155 -5.93 8.13 11.61
CA VAL A 155 -4.99 7.71 10.56
C VAL A 155 -5.29 8.42 9.24
N TYR A 156 -4.23 8.89 8.58
CA TYR A 156 -4.28 9.50 7.25
C TYR A 156 -3.28 8.81 6.33
N LEU A 157 -3.68 8.62 5.06
CA LEU A 157 -2.80 8.16 4.00
C LEU A 157 -2.31 9.36 3.22
N ILE A 158 -0.99 9.58 3.21
CA ILE A 158 -0.36 10.64 2.45
C ILE A 158 0.38 10.00 1.28
N THR A 159 0.19 10.51 0.07
CA THR A 159 0.96 10.08 -1.10
C THR A 159 1.82 11.23 -1.61
N ILE A 160 3.11 11.00 -1.76
CA ILE A 160 4.08 11.94 -2.35
C ILE A 160 4.59 11.32 -3.65
N ASN A 161 4.28 11.89 -4.80
CA ASN A 161 4.56 11.30 -6.12
C ASN A 161 4.10 9.83 -6.20
N ASN A 162 2.87 9.57 -5.74
CA ASN A 162 2.24 8.25 -5.64
C ASN A 162 2.91 7.26 -4.66
N ARG A 163 3.82 7.73 -3.80
CA ARG A 163 4.45 6.92 -2.75
C ARG A 163 3.69 7.10 -1.43
N PRO A 164 3.06 6.03 -0.89
CA PRO A 164 2.22 6.14 0.30
C PRO A 164 3.04 6.18 1.60
N ILE A 165 2.61 7.02 2.54
CA ILE A 165 3.12 7.14 3.90
C ILE A 165 1.91 7.23 4.84
N LYS A 166 2.01 6.58 6.00
CA LYS A 166 1.00 6.67 7.05
C LYS A 166 1.33 7.85 7.96
N PHE A 167 0.35 8.72 8.21
CA PHE A 167 0.37 9.74 9.25
C PHE A 167 -0.69 9.42 10.30
N ILE A 168 -0.37 9.60 11.57
CA ILE A 168 -1.31 9.43 12.68
C ILE A 168 -1.38 10.77 13.40
N LYS A 169 -2.50 11.47 13.22
CA LYS A 169 -2.77 12.71 13.95
C LYS A 169 -3.15 12.35 15.39
N GLN A 170 -2.47 12.97 16.36
CA GLN A 170 -2.76 12.83 17.79
C GLN A 170 -3.93 13.69 18.24
#